data_AF-A0A074LJV3-F1
#
_entry.id   AF-A0A074LJV3-F1
#
_cell.length_a   1.000
_cell.length_b   1.000
_cell.length_c   1.000
_cell.angle_alpha   90.00
_cell.angle_beta   90.00
_cell.angle_gamma   90.00
#
_symmetry.space_group_name_H-M   'P 1'
#
loop_
_entity.id
_entity.type
_entity.pdbx_description
1 polymer ?
#
loop_
_entity_poly.entity_id
_entity_poly.type
_entity_poly.pdbx_seq_one_letter_code
_entity_poly.pdbx_strand_id
1 'polypeptide(L)'
;MEAPIYTLVDNIPLGQRIEELKKEKGGWYSTTAMAGRLGVSPETLRSMLKGKREIYMYELEKIAGDLKMPVKRILLEDVYKQRKTLDSLLTPKEISKDNLQQAYVNRK
;
A
#
# COMPACT_ATOMS: atom_id res chain seq x y z
N MET A 1 -5.88 -18.43 3.58
CA MET A 1 -5.39 -17.26 4.34
C MET A 1 -5.94 -16.02 3.67
N GLU A 2 -6.44 -15.07 4.46
CA GLU A 2 -6.88 -13.75 4.00
C GLU A 2 -5.69 -12.87 3.62
N ALA A 3 -5.89 -11.97 2.66
CA ALA A 3 -4.93 -10.93 2.33
C ALA A 3 -5.04 -9.75 3.32
N PRO A 4 -3.98 -8.93 3.48
CA PRO A 4 -4.05 -7.72 4.29
C PRO A 4 -5.16 -6.79 3.83
N ILE A 5 -5.93 -6.23 4.76
CA ILE A 5 -7.02 -5.29 4.47
C ILE A 5 -6.46 -3.93 3.99
N TYR A 6 -5.25 -3.58 4.41
CA TYR A 6 -4.55 -2.34 4.08
C TYR A 6 -3.15 -2.62 3.54
N THR A 7 -2.62 -1.70 2.75
CA THR A 7 -1.20 -1.66 2.38
C THR A 7 -0.33 -1.43 3.62
N LEU A 8 0.91 -1.93 3.58
CA LEU A 8 1.75 -2.00 4.78
C LEU A 8 2.50 -0.69 5.09
N VAL A 9 2.49 0.28 4.18
CA VAL A 9 3.29 1.50 4.28
C VAL A 9 2.45 2.74 4.58
N ASP A 10 1.36 2.90 3.85
CA ASP A 10 0.52 4.10 3.85
C ASP A 10 -0.92 3.83 4.30
N ASN A 11 -1.23 2.61 4.76
CA ASN A 11 -2.55 2.20 5.25
C ASN A 11 -3.70 2.50 4.26
N ILE A 12 -3.43 2.38 2.97
CA ILE A 12 -4.46 2.48 1.93
C ILE A 12 -5.27 1.18 1.92
N PRO A 13 -6.62 1.23 1.89
CA PRO A 13 -7.43 0.03 1.74
C PRO A 13 -7.02 -0.77 0.50
N LEU A 14 -6.79 -2.08 0.65
CA LEU A 14 -6.27 -2.94 -0.42
C LEU A 14 -7.12 -2.86 -1.70
N GLY A 15 -8.45 -2.89 -1.55
CA GLY A 15 -9.37 -2.77 -2.67
C GLY A 15 -9.24 -1.43 -3.42
N GLN A 16 -9.04 -0.32 -2.69
CA GLN A 16 -8.79 0.99 -3.29
C GLN A 16 -7.46 0.99 -4.04
N ARG A 17 -6.40 0.44 -3.44
CA ARG A 17 -5.09 0.35 -4.07
C ARG A 17 -5.14 -0.42 -5.39
N ILE A 18 -5.87 -1.53 -5.43
CA ILE A 18 -6.07 -2.32 -6.67
C ILE A 18 -6.87 -1.52 -7.71
N GLU A 19 -7.90 -0.77 -7.29
CA GLU A 19 -8.69 0.09 -8.18
C GLU A 19 -7.84 1.21 -8.81
N GLU A 20 -6.92 1.80 -8.05
CA GLU A 20 -5.95 2.79 -8.54
C GLU A 20 -4.99 2.18 -9.57
N LEU A 21 -4.37 1.05 -9.24
CA LEU A 21 -3.45 0.34 -10.14
C LEU A 21 -4.14 -0.08 -11.44
N LYS A 22 -5.41 -0.50 -11.35
CA LYS A 22 -6.26 -0.81 -12.51
C LYS A 22 -6.45 0.43 -13.40
N LYS A 23 -6.74 1.60 -12.81
CA LYS A 23 -6.92 2.86 -13.55
C LYS A 23 -5.62 3.32 -14.21
N GLU A 24 -4.48 3.18 -13.54
CA GLU A 24 -3.16 3.53 -14.07
C GLU A 24 -2.81 2.75 -15.34
N LYS A 25 -3.28 1.50 -15.47
CA LYS A 25 -3.07 0.69 -16.68
C LYS A 25 -3.91 1.18 -17.88
N GLY A 26 -4.93 2.01 -17.66
CA GLY A 26 -5.74 2.66 -18.68
C GLY A 26 -7.15 2.09 -18.85
N GLY A 27 -7.97 2.77 -19.67
CA GLY A 27 -9.42 2.50 -19.79
C GLY A 27 -9.82 1.10 -20.30
N TRP A 28 -8.87 0.34 -20.85
CA TRP A 28 -9.09 -1.06 -21.25
C TRP A 28 -9.12 -2.04 -20.05
N TYR A 29 -8.64 -1.62 -18.87
CA TYR A 29 -8.77 -2.34 -17.61
C TYR A 29 -10.11 -2.03 -16.92
N SER A 30 -11.22 -2.32 -17.59
CA SER A 30 -12.53 -2.23 -16.94
C SER A 30 -12.69 -3.32 -15.86
N THR A 31 -13.54 -3.08 -14.86
CA THR A 31 -13.87 -4.10 -13.85
C THR A 31 -14.40 -5.37 -14.50
N THR A 32 -15.20 -5.26 -15.56
CA THR A 32 -15.73 -6.42 -16.29
C THR A 32 -14.62 -7.20 -16.99
N ALA A 33 -13.68 -6.51 -17.66
CA ALA A 33 -12.57 -7.17 -18.34
C ALA A 33 -11.64 -7.89 -17.36
N MET A 34 -11.31 -7.24 -16.24
CA MET A 34 -10.51 -7.85 -15.19
C MET A 34 -11.22 -9.04 -14.54
N ALA A 35 -12.51 -8.90 -14.20
CA ALA A 35 -13.30 -9.99 -13.62
C ALA A 35 -13.32 -11.21 -14.54
N GLY A 36 -13.48 -11.01 -15.86
CA GLY A 36 -13.41 -12.08 -16.86
C GLY A 36 -12.07 -12.81 -16.87
N ARG A 37 -10.94 -12.09 -16.78
CA ARG A 37 -9.60 -12.71 -16.72
C ARG A 37 -9.32 -13.42 -15.39
N LEU A 38 -9.91 -12.95 -14.29
CA LEU A 38 -9.79 -13.55 -12.96
C LEU A 38 -10.73 -14.75 -12.76
N GLY A 39 -11.73 -14.94 -13.63
CA GLY A 39 -12.73 -16.00 -13.52
C GLY A 39 -13.75 -15.76 -12.41
N VAL A 40 -14.08 -14.49 -12.13
CA VAL A 40 -15.07 -14.10 -11.11
C VAL A 40 -16.15 -13.20 -11.73
N SER A 41 -17.29 -13.05 -11.06
CA SER A 41 -18.30 -12.09 -11.52
C SER A 41 -17.84 -10.64 -11.34
N PRO A 42 -18.27 -9.69 -12.18
CA PRO A 42 -18.00 -8.27 -11.99
C PRO A 42 -18.47 -7.73 -10.64
N GLU A 43 -19.61 -8.21 -10.14
CA GLU A 43 -20.13 -7.90 -8.80
C GLU A 43 -19.19 -8.37 -7.69
N THR A 44 -18.67 -9.60 -7.80
CA THR A 44 -17.71 -10.14 -6.83
C THR A 44 -16.45 -9.29 -6.80
N LEU A 45 -15.87 -8.98 -7.97
CA LEU A 45 -14.70 -8.10 -8.04
C LEU A 45 -15.01 -6.71 -7.47
N ARG A 46 -16.18 -6.13 -7.77
CA ARG A 46 -16.58 -4.83 -7.23
C ARG A 46 -16.72 -4.86 -5.71
N SER A 47 -17.23 -5.94 -5.13
CA SER A 47 -17.34 -6.12 -3.68
C SER A 47 -15.96 -6.21 -3.02
N MET A 48 -15.01 -6.92 -3.64
CA MET A 48 -13.60 -6.95 -3.21
C MET A 48 -12.98 -5.53 -3.24
N LEU A 49 -13.08 -4.83 -4.38
CA LEU A 49 -12.45 -3.53 -4.57
C LEU A 49 -13.03 -2.43 -3.67
N LYS A 50 -14.31 -2.55 -3.28
CA LYS A 50 -14.96 -1.64 -2.32
C LYS A 50 -14.76 -2.05 -0.86
N GLY A 51 -14.03 -3.13 -0.57
CA GLY A 51 -13.83 -3.64 0.79
C GLY A 51 -15.10 -4.20 1.43
N LYS A 52 -16.15 -4.49 0.66
CA LYS A 52 -17.39 -5.12 1.14
C LYS A 52 -17.23 -6.63 1.33
N ARG A 53 -16.24 -7.21 0.65
CA ARG A 53 -15.84 -8.61 0.74
C ARG A 53 -14.33 -8.64 0.91
N GLU A 54 -13.87 -9.49 1.80
CA GLU A 54 -12.45 -9.77 1.98
C GLU A 54 -11.83 -10.32 0.69
N ILE A 55 -10.53 -10.11 0.55
CA ILE A 55 -9.73 -10.67 -0.55
C ILE A 55 -8.89 -11.78 0.07
N TYR A 56 -8.98 -13.00 -0.45
CA TYR A 56 -8.09 -14.07 -0.03
C TYR A 56 -6.73 -13.96 -0.72
N MET A 57 -5.68 -14.52 -0.11
CA MET A 57 -4.33 -14.40 -0.66
C MET A 57 -4.21 -14.97 -2.08
N TYR A 58 -4.89 -16.09 -2.37
CA TYR A 58 -4.93 -16.66 -3.73
C TYR A 58 -5.62 -15.73 -4.76
N GLU A 59 -6.58 -14.92 -4.32
CA GLU A 59 -7.26 -13.93 -5.18
C GLU A 59 -6.35 -12.75 -5.43
N LEU A 60 -5.64 -12.30 -4.39
CA LEU A 60 -4.61 -11.27 -4.52
C LEU A 60 -3.48 -11.71 -5.47
N GLU A 61 -3.06 -12.97 -5.42
CA GLU A 61 -2.08 -13.53 -6.36
C GLU A 61 -2.58 -13.50 -7.81
N LYS A 62 -3.85 -13.87 -8.05
CA LYS A 62 -4.46 -13.76 -9.39
C LYS A 62 -4.54 -12.30 -9.86
N ILE A 63 -4.94 -11.39 -8.97
CA ILE A 63 -4.99 -9.95 -9.25
C ILE A 63 -3.60 -9.43 -9.59
N ALA A 64 -2.57 -9.85 -8.85
CA ALA A 64 -1.18 -9.50 -9.09
C ALA A 64 -0.68 -10.01 -10.46
N GLY A 65 -1.02 -11.26 -10.80
CA GLY A 65 -0.76 -11.86 -12.10
C GLY A 65 -1.41 -11.06 -13.24
N ASP A 66 -2.69 -10.71 -13.09
CA ASP A 66 -3.42 -9.91 -14.08
C ASP A 66 -2.79 -8.53 -14.29
N LEU A 67 -2.47 -7.83 -13.19
CA LEU A 67 -1.81 -6.52 -13.20
C LEU A 67 -0.35 -6.57 -13.66
N LYS A 68 0.22 -7.77 -13.84
CA LYS A 68 1.63 -8.03 -14.19
C LYS A 68 2.60 -7.38 -13.22
N MET A 69 2.36 -7.54 -11.92
CA MET A 69 3.23 -7.02 -10.86
C MET A 69 3.24 -7.95 -9.65
N PRO A 70 4.30 -7.96 -8.83
CA PRO A 70 4.35 -8.82 -7.64
C PRO A 70 3.40 -8.33 -6.55
N VAL A 71 2.87 -9.25 -5.74
CA VAL A 71 2.02 -8.95 -4.57
C VAL A 71 2.67 -7.91 -3.65
N LYS A 72 3.99 -8.04 -3.42
CA LYS A 72 4.79 -7.09 -2.63
C LYS A 72 4.65 -5.64 -3.10
N ARG A 73 4.55 -5.41 -4.41
CA ARG A 73 4.38 -4.07 -4.99
C ARG A 73 2.98 -3.52 -4.79
N ILE A 74 1.96 -4.39 -4.83
CA ILE A 74 0.57 -3.99 -4.53
C ILE A 74 0.47 -3.59 -3.06
N LEU A 75 1.10 -4.36 -2.16
CA LEU A 75 1.13 -4.11 -0.72
C LEU A 75 2.14 -3.03 -0.29
N LEU A 76 2.92 -2.50 -1.22
CA LEU A 76 3.99 -1.52 -1.00
C LEU A 76 5.13 -2.02 -0.07
N GLU A 77 5.29 -3.33 0.09
CA GLU A 77 6.34 -3.92 0.92
C GLU A 77 7.75 -3.57 0.44
N ASP A 78 7.93 -3.40 -0.86
CA ASP A 78 9.22 -3.09 -1.50
C ASP A 78 9.73 -1.70 -1.10
N VAL A 79 8.83 -0.74 -0.84
CA VAL A 79 9.17 0.63 -0.47
C VAL A 79 9.18 0.89 1.04
N TYR A 80 8.78 -0.09 1.86
CA TYR A 80 8.72 0.04 3.32
C TYR A 80 10.02 0.55 3.94
N LYS A 81 11.17 0.00 3.51
CA LYS A 81 12.49 0.43 4.01
C LYS A 81 12.78 1.89 3.66
N GLN A 82 12.48 2.29 2.44
CA GLN A 82 12.73 3.63 1.94
C GLN A 82 11.86 4.65 2.68
N ARG A 83 10.58 4.31 2.92
CA ARG A 83 9.68 5.13 3.72
C ARG A 83 10.20 5.32 5.15
N LYS A 84 10.61 4.25 5.82
CA LYS A 84 11.17 4.31 7.18
C LYS A 84 12.43 5.19 7.26
N THR A 85 13.31 5.08 6.26
CA THR A 85 14.49 5.94 6.16
C THR A 85 14.08 7.40 5.97
N LEU A 86 13.14 7.68 5.07
CA LEU A 86 12.66 9.04 4.83
C LEU A 86 12.03 9.65 6.09
N ASP A 87 11.17 8.89 6.78
CA ASP A 87 10.54 9.34 8.02
C ASP A 87 11.61 9.71 9.07
N SER A 88 12.68 8.92 9.19
CA SER A 88 13.80 9.23 10.12
C SER A 88 14.60 10.49 9.75
N LEU A 89 14.63 10.85 8.47
CA LEU A 89 15.31 12.06 7.99
C LEU A 89 14.42 13.31 8.14
N LEU A 90 13.10 13.14 8.04
CA LEU A 90 12.12 14.22 8.13
C LEU A 90 11.66 14.51 9.55
N THR A 91 11.75 13.54 10.47
CA THR A 91 11.53 13.80 11.90
C THR A 91 12.65 14.71 12.41
N PRO A 92 12.34 15.91 12.94
CA PRO A 92 13.34 16.72 13.61
C PRO A 92 13.97 15.85 14.70
N LYS A 93 15.30 15.75 14.69
CA LYS A 93 16.03 15.20 15.82
C LYS A 93 15.62 16.06 17.02
N GLU A 94 14.83 15.52 17.95
CA GLU A 94 14.52 16.24 19.18
C GLU A 94 15.86 16.73 19.73
N ILE A 95 16.00 18.06 19.87
CA ILE A 95 17.15 18.62 20.55
C ILE A 95 17.03 18.08 21.97
N SER A 96 17.79 17.02 22.28
CA SER A 96 17.81 16.47 23.63
C SER A 96 18.10 17.62 24.59
N LYS A 97 17.35 17.69 25.69
CA LYS A 97 17.48 18.78 26.68
C LYS A 97 18.91 18.89 27.22
N ASP A 98 19.69 17.82 27.14
CA ASP A 98 21.12 17.77 27.49
C ASP A 98 21.98 18.70 26.61
N ASN A 99 21.66 18.82 25.31
CA ASN A 99 22.38 19.71 24.39
C ASN A 99 22.09 21.21 24.66
N LEU A 100 20.92 21.53 25.21
CA LEU A 100 20.59 22.91 25.60
C LEU A 100 21.37 23.31 26.86
N GLN A 101 21.46 22.44 27.87
CA GLN A 101 22.23 22.73 29.09
C GLN A 101 23.71 23.01 28.78
N GLN A 102 24.34 22.24 27.88
CA GLN A 102 25.74 22.46 27.47
C GLN A 102 25.94 23.74 26.64
N ALA A 103 24.97 24.12 25.80
CA ALA A 103 25.04 25.37 25.05
C ALA A 103 24.92 26.62 25.96
N TYR A 104 24.19 26.52 27.08
CA TYR A 104 24.10 27.60 28.08
C TYR A 104 25.33 27.68 29.00
N VAL A 105 25.98 26.55 29.31
CA VAL A 105 27.17 26.51 30.19
C VAL A 105 28.41 27.10 29.50
N ASN A 106 28.59 26.92 28.20
CA ASN A 106 29.75 27.43 27.44
C ASN A 106 29.67 28.92 27.05
N ARG A 107 28.68 29.67 27.57
CA ARG A 107 28.50 31.12 27.34
C ARG A 107 28.86 31.99 28.56
N LYS A 108 29.41 31.41 29.62
CA LYS A 108 30.04 32.12 30.75
C LYS A 108 31.56 31.98 30.68
#